data_AF-A0A6G4LP31-F1
#
_entry.id   AF-A0A6G4LP31-F1
#
_cell.length_a   1.000
_cell.length_b   1.000
_cell.length_c   1.000
_cell.angle_alpha   90.00
_cell.angle_beta   90.00
_cell.angle_gamma   90.00
#
_symmetry.space_group_name_H-M   'P 1'
#
loop_
_entity.id
_entity.type
_entity.pdbx_description
1 polymer ?
#
loop_
_entity_poly.entity_id
_entity_poly.type
_entity_poly.pdbx_seq_one_letter_code
_entity_poly.pdbx_strand_id
1 'polypeptide(L)' 'EAYLKFLYTPQGQEIGAKNFYRPTDPAVAKKHESEFPKVKLVTIDDTFGGWQKAQKTHFADGGQFDQLYQPGK' A
#
# COMPACT_ATOMS: atom_id res chain seq x y z
N GLU A 1 -4.07 -12.72 18.18
CA GLU A 1 -3.98 -11.23 18.12
C GLU A 1 -2.59 -10.66 18.37
N ALA A 2 -1.86 -11.14 19.39
CA ALA A 2 -0.55 -10.59 19.78
C ALA A 2 0.45 -10.46 18.63
N TYR A 3 0.47 -11.44 17.70
CA TYR A 3 1.32 -11.38 16.51
C TYR A 3 1.04 -10.15 15.63
N LEU A 4 -0.23 -9.91 15.28
CA LEU A 4 -0.58 -8.73 14.47
C LEU A 4 -0.35 -7.44 15.24
N LYS A 5 -0.68 -7.40 16.54
CA LYS A 5 -0.41 -6.24 17.40
C LYS A 5 1.09 -5.92 17.46
N PHE A 6 1.95 -6.95 17.47
CA PHE A 6 3.40 -6.79 17.48
C PHE A 6 3.92 -6.05 16.24
N LEU A 7 3.30 -6.25 15.07
CA LEU A 7 3.68 -5.54 13.84
C LEU A 7 3.57 -4.01 13.99
N TYR A 8 2.70 -3.52 14.88
CA TYR A 8 2.49 -2.11 15.15
C TYR A 8 3.29 -1.58 16.36
N THR A 9 4.12 -2.42 16.98
CA THR A 9 5.08 -1.93 17.99
C THR A 9 6.25 -1.23 17.30
N PRO A 10 6.99 -0.34 18.00
CA PRO A 10 8.21 0.25 17.45
C PRO A 10 9.21 -0.81 16.94
N GLN A 11 9.33 -1.94 17.64
CA GLN A 11 10.18 -3.04 17.21
C GLN A 11 9.71 -3.69 15.90
N GLY A 12 8.40 -3.97 15.78
CA GLY A 12 7.83 -4.51 14.54
C GLY A 12 8.01 -3.56 13.36
N GLN A 13 7.80 -2.26 13.59
CA GLN A 13 7.98 -1.22 12.58
C GLN A 13 9.45 -1.04 12.16
N GLU A 14 10.40 -1.15 13.09
CA GLU A 14 11.84 -1.15 12.80
C GLU A 14 12.25 -2.35 11.91
N ILE A 15 11.69 -3.53 12.18
CA ILE A 15 11.90 -4.71 11.31
C ILE A 15 11.33 -4.45 9.92
N GLY A 16 10.13 -3.85 9.82
CA GLY A 16 9.54 -3.44 8.55
C GLY A 16 10.45 -2.48 7.77
N ALA A 17 10.96 -1.44 8.43
CA ALA A 17 11.86 -0.45 7.83
C ALA A 17 13.12 -1.09 7.26
N LYS A 18 13.80 -1.96 8.03
CA LYS A 18 15.00 -2.70 7.60
C LYS A 18 14.79 -3.62 6.40
N ASN A 19 13.53 -3.99 6.15
CA ASN A 19 13.12 -4.79 4.99
C ASN A 19 12.41 -3.93 3.93
N PHE A 20 12.65 -2.61 3.94
CA PHE A 20 12.21 -1.63 2.94
C PHE A 20 10.69 -1.36 2.88
N TYR A 21 9.96 -1.73 3.92
CA TYR A 21 8.56 -1.30 4.08
C TYR A 21 8.50 0.06 4.77
N ARG A 22 7.69 0.98 4.23
CA ARG A 22 7.50 2.32 4.82
C ARG A 22 6.75 2.21 6.16
N PRO A 23 7.36 2.58 7.30
CA PRO A 23 6.71 2.48 8.62
C PRO A 23 5.56 3.48 8.77
N THR A 24 4.56 3.12 9.56
CA THR A 24 3.45 4.02 9.96
C THR A 24 3.71 4.73 11.29
N ASP A 25 4.58 4.17 12.14
CA ASP A 25 5.04 4.85 13.35
C ASP A 25 5.88 6.08 12.97
N PRO A 26 5.49 7.31 13.39
CA PRO A 26 6.18 8.53 12.98
C PRO A 26 7.65 8.62 13.42
N ALA A 27 8.00 8.04 14.57
CA ALA A 27 9.37 8.07 15.08
C ALA A 27 10.27 7.14 14.25
N VAL A 28 9.78 5.93 13.94
CA VAL A 28 10.51 4.98 13.08
C VAL A 28 10.59 5.50 11.64
N ALA A 29 9.50 6.05 11.10
CA ALA A 29 9.48 6.62 9.76
C ALA A 29 10.50 7.77 9.62
N LYS A 30 10.59 8.67 10.61
CA LYS A 30 11.57 9.76 10.62
C LYS A 30 13.01 9.26 10.68
N LYS A 31 13.27 8.22 11.48
CA LYS A 31 14.60 7.60 11.59
C LYS A 31 15.11 7.04 10.26
N HIS A 32 14.22 6.50 9.44
CA HIS A 32 14.52 5.89 8.15
C HIS A 32 14.17 6.79 6.93
N GLU A 33 13.91 8.08 7.13
CA GLU A 33 13.45 8.99 6.06
C GLU A 33 14.42 9.03 4.87
N SER A 34 15.73 8.90 5.12
CA SER A 34 16.75 8.89 4.07
C SER A 34 16.71 7.67 3.14
N GLU A 35 16.10 6.57 3.58
CA GLU A 35 15.97 5.33 2.77
C GLU A 35 14.76 5.38 1.84
N PHE A 36 13.81 6.29 2.09
CA PHE A 36 12.54 6.35 1.38
C PHE A 36 12.41 7.68 0.61
N PRO A 37 12.58 7.67 -0.73
CA PRO A 37 12.44 8.89 -1.50
C PRO A 37 11.04 9.48 -1.36
N LYS A 38 10.99 10.82 -1.33
CA LYS A 38 9.75 11.59 -1.34
C LYS A 38 9.12 11.49 -2.72
N VAL A 39 7.88 11.02 -2.75
CA VAL A 39 7.09 10.87 -3.97
C VAL A 39 5.68 11.40 -3.72
N LYS A 40 5.04 11.89 -4.77
CA LYS A 40 3.62 12.28 -4.69
C LYS A 40 2.78 11.02 -4.66
N LEU A 41 2.01 10.84 -3.58
CA LEU A 41 1.12 9.71 -3.38
C LEU A 41 -0.33 10.15 -3.52
N VAL A 42 -1.19 9.21 -3.91
CA VAL A 42 -2.64 9.33 -3.82
C VAL A 42 -3.17 8.14 -3.01
N THR A 43 -4.32 8.31 -2.36
CA THR A 43 -4.99 7.21 -1.66
C THR A 43 -6.09 6.61 -2.53
N ILE A 44 -6.46 5.37 -2.23
CA ILE A 44 -7.55 4.70 -2.93
C ILE A 44 -8.91 5.34 -2.65
N ASP A 45 -9.11 5.83 -1.43
CA ASP A 45 -10.36 6.48 -1.02
C ASP A 45 -10.55 7.80 -1.78
N ASP A 46 -9.52 8.64 -1.84
CA ASP A 46 -9.59 9.95 -2.51
C ASP A 46 -9.73 9.82 -4.04
N THR A 47 -9.00 8.88 -4.65
CA THR A 47 -8.91 8.81 -6.12
C THR A 47 -10.00 7.93 -6.72
N PHE A 48 -10.35 6.84 -6.06
CA PHE A 48 -11.21 5.80 -6.61
C PHE A 48 -12.49 5.57 -5.80
N GLY A 49 -12.64 6.21 -4.63
CA GLY A 49 -13.79 6.02 -3.74
C GLY A 49 -13.74 4.69 -2.97
N GLY A 50 -12.54 4.16 -2.71
CA GLY A 50 -12.30 2.98 -1.90
C GLY A 50 -12.27 1.66 -2.67
N TRP A 51 -11.78 0.60 -2.00
CA TRP A 51 -11.49 -0.69 -2.63
C TRP A 51 -12.70 -1.35 -3.30
N GLN A 52 -13.89 -1.27 -2.70
CA GLN A 52 -15.09 -1.89 -3.30
C GLN A 52 -15.44 -1.28 -4.67
N LYS A 53 -15.37 0.05 -4.79
CA LYS A 53 -15.67 0.75 -6.04
C LYS A 53 -14.56 0.54 -7.07
N ALA A 54 -13.30 0.63 -6.64
CA ALA A 54 -12.14 0.40 -7.50
C ALA A 54 -12.16 -1.03 -8.07
N GLN A 55 -12.34 -2.04 -7.22
CA GLN A 55 -12.38 -3.44 -7.64
C GLN A 55 -13.50 -3.70 -8.66
N LYS A 56 -14.73 -3.27 -8.36
CA LYS A 56 -15.88 -3.46 -9.25
C LYS A 56 -15.71 -2.79 -10.61
N THR A 57 -15.15 -1.58 -10.63
CA THR A 57 -15.03 -0.78 -11.85
C THR A 57 -13.89 -1.29 -12.75
N HIS A 58 -12.76 -1.63 -12.14
CA HIS A 58 -11.54 -1.89 -12.89
C HIS A 58 -11.23 -3.37 -13.09
N PHE A 59 -11.54 -4.24 -12.12
CA PHE A 59 -10.98 -5.59 -12.04
C PHE A 59 -11.98 -6.74 -11.89
N ALA A 60 -13.28 -6.46 -11.74
CA ALA A 60 -14.31 -7.50 -11.82
C ALA A 60 -14.47 -7.97 -13.28
N ASP A 61 -15.03 -9.17 -13.49
CA ASP A 61 -15.31 -9.70 -14.82
C ASP A 61 -16.10 -8.70 -15.68
N GLY A 62 -15.61 -8.41 -16.88
CA GLY A 62 -16.15 -7.38 -17.79
C GLY A 62 -15.76 -5.94 -17.41
N GLY A 63 -14.93 -5.77 -16.38
CA GLY A 63 -14.39 -4.49 -15.93
C GLY A 63 -13.40 -3.88 -16.91
N GLN A 64 -12.88 -2.69 -16.58
CA GLN A 64 -12.00 -1.96 -17.49
C GLN A 64 -10.73 -2.72 -17.87
N PHE A 65 -10.16 -3.52 -16.95
CA PHE A 65 -9.00 -4.35 -17.27
C PHE A 65 -9.31 -5.32 -18.42
N ASP A 66 -10.41 -6.06 -18.37
CA ASP A 66 -10.78 -7.03 -19.41
C ASP A 66 -11.02 -6.37 -20.77
N GLN A 67 -11.55 -5.15 -20.78
CA GLN A 67 -11.79 -4.38 -22.00
C GLN A 67 -10.50 -3.94 -22.68
N LEU A 68 -9.46 -3.68 -21.89
CA LEU A 68 -8.16 -3.21 -22.36
C LEU A 68 -7.17 -4.35 -22.57
N TYR A 69 -7.34 -5.45 -21.85
CA TYR A 69 -6.43 -6.58 -21.87
C TYR A 69 -6.56 -7.35 -23.18
N GLN A 70 -5.51 -7.32 -23.99
CA GLN A 70 -5.33 -8.20 -25.14
C GLN A 70 -4.31 -9.28 -24.78
N PRO A 71 -4.74 -10.48 -24.36
CA PRO A 71 -3.81 -11.57 -24.14
C PRO A 71 -3.13 -11.94 -25.47
N GLY A 72 -1.81 -11.74 -25.53
CA GLY A 72 -0.90 -12.25 -26.56
C GLY A 72 -1.32 -12.00 -28.02
N LYS A 73 -0.91 -10.86 -28.57
CA LYS A 73 -0.46 -10.86 -29.97
C LYS A 73 0.97 -11.40 -30.03
#